data_AF-A0A2Z6AC11-F1
#
_entry.id   AF-A0A2Z6AC11-F1
#
_cell.length_a   1.000
_cell.length_b   1.000
_cell.length_c   1.000
_cell.angle_alpha   90.00
_cell.angle_beta   90.00
_cell.angle_gamma   90.00
#
_symmetry.space_group_name_H-M   'P 1'
#
loop_
_entity.id
_entity.type
_entity.pdbx_description
1 polymer ?
#
loop_
_entity_poly.entity_id
_entity_poly.type
_entity_poly.pdbx_seq_one_letter_code
_entity_poly.pdbx_strand_id
1 'polypeptide(L)'
;MTMMSRKGLLPEADFYFSIPYEPPVICTPEALDAIIDADDGNMLDAAYDLFRQELALADPEYAASVGLETLALEDFCDRYFAERMASDPFIWAERNLAEAQRNYEAQYTVAWRYAILRTHEVIELLVPHLDDRDFKRFSRYFKPVFVDDYATVPHESIQRMLALHRAGKLSVIAIGEKYRIDSHGPESGAILQVDDESTRYPVFIDAMGQRALSAKDFPFPSLCDQGIVQDMATAEGAPARGIVIDDQYHPVASGIPDDQLFCLSLPFLMGRHPFI
;
A
#
# COMPACT_ATOMS: atom_id res chain seq x y z
N MET A 1 0.32 25.25 -7.40
CA MET A 1 -0.28 24.04 -6.81
C MET A 1 0.71 23.48 -5.82
N THR A 2 0.23 22.98 -4.69
CA THR A 2 1.07 22.36 -3.65
C THR A 2 0.52 20.97 -3.41
N MET A 3 1.32 19.96 -3.74
CA MET A 3 1.06 18.58 -3.36
C MET A 3 1.54 18.35 -1.93
N MET A 4 0.83 17.50 -1.20
CA MET A 4 1.09 17.24 0.21
C MET A 4 1.11 15.74 0.42
N SER A 5 2.14 15.25 1.10
CA SER A 5 2.18 13.87 1.58
C SER A 5 2.93 13.83 2.91
N ARG A 6 2.70 12.78 3.71
CA ARG A 6 3.36 12.64 5.02
C ARG A 6 4.89 12.70 4.91
N LYS A 7 5.44 12.04 3.88
CA LYS A 7 6.88 11.94 3.63
C LYS A 7 7.41 12.98 2.60
N GLY A 8 6.55 13.78 1.99
CA GLY A 8 6.93 14.74 0.93
C GLY A 8 7.45 14.10 -0.37
N LEU A 9 7.21 12.80 -0.57
CA LEU A 9 7.69 12.06 -1.73
C LEU A 9 6.78 12.28 -2.95
N LEU A 10 7.39 12.23 -4.13
CA LEU A 10 6.70 12.06 -5.42
C LEU A 10 6.62 10.56 -5.76
N PRO A 11 5.61 10.13 -6.54
CA PRO A 11 5.54 8.76 -7.02
C PRO A 11 6.72 8.46 -7.95
N GLU A 12 7.11 7.20 -8.02
CA GLU A 12 8.16 6.75 -8.93
C GLU A 12 7.60 6.47 -10.32
N ALA A 13 8.44 6.58 -11.34
CA ALA A 13 8.11 6.20 -12.69
C ALA A 13 7.92 4.68 -12.79
N ASP A 14 6.94 4.24 -13.59
CA ASP A 14 6.78 2.83 -13.95
C ASP A 14 8.14 2.25 -14.37
N PHE A 15 8.53 1.12 -13.79
CA PHE A 15 9.76 0.42 -14.13
C PHE A 15 9.49 -0.76 -15.07
N TYR A 16 10.52 -1.20 -15.78
CA TYR A 16 10.40 -2.32 -16.71
C TYR A 16 10.42 -3.65 -15.96
N PHE A 17 9.53 -4.56 -16.35
CA PHE A 17 9.55 -5.98 -15.99
C PHE A 17 8.86 -6.79 -17.09
N SER A 18 9.15 -8.08 -17.17
CA SER A 18 8.52 -8.99 -18.14
C SER A 18 7.18 -9.51 -17.62
N ILE A 19 6.23 -9.76 -18.53
CA ILE A 19 4.94 -10.40 -18.26
C ILE A 19 4.87 -11.70 -19.08
N PRO A 20 4.38 -12.84 -18.52
CA PRO A 20 3.81 -12.99 -17.18
C PRO A 20 4.85 -12.87 -16.06
N TYR A 21 4.40 -12.59 -14.84
CA TYR A 21 5.26 -12.58 -13.68
C TYR A 21 5.95 -13.93 -13.48
N GLU A 22 7.21 -13.86 -13.11
CA GLU A 22 7.96 -15.00 -12.63
C GLU A 22 7.54 -15.30 -11.18
N PRO A 23 7.25 -16.56 -10.83
CA PRO A 23 6.90 -16.91 -9.46
C PRO A 23 8.08 -16.65 -8.51
N PRO A 24 7.82 -16.23 -7.25
CA PRO A 24 8.84 -16.22 -6.20
C PRO A 24 9.45 -17.62 -5.99
N VAL A 25 10.68 -17.67 -5.50
CA VAL A 25 11.43 -18.93 -5.30
C VAL A 25 11.35 -19.44 -3.86
N ILE A 26 11.35 -18.52 -2.90
CA ILE A 26 11.38 -18.76 -1.46
C ILE A 26 10.05 -18.33 -0.82
N CYS A 27 9.59 -17.11 -1.09
CA CYS A 27 8.31 -16.61 -0.59
C CYS A 27 7.17 -17.08 -1.51
N THR A 28 6.95 -18.40 -1.56
CA THR A 28 5.92 -19.02 -2.42
C THR A 28 4.57 -19.12 -1.72
N PRO A 29 3.45 -19.28 -2.45
CA PRO A 29 2.14 -19.56 -1.86
C PRO A 29 2.17 -20.76 -0.91
N GLU A 30 2.81 -21.86 -1.29
CA GLU A 30 2.88 -23.08 -0.47
C GLU A 30 3.68 -22.87 0.82
N ALA A 31 4.75 -22.06 0.77
CA ALA A 31 5.53 -21.73 1.94
C ALA A 31 4.73 -20.86 2.92
N LEU A 32 3.87 -19.98 2.40
CA LEU A 32 3.00 -19.14 3.21
C LEU A 32 1.80 -19.92 3.77
N ASP A 33 1.20 -20.82 2.98
CA ASP A 33 0.16 -21.74 3.44
C ASP A 33 0.68 -22.60 4.61
N ALA A 34 1.93 -23.08 4.53
CA ALA A 34 2.55 -23.82 5.63
C ALA A 34 2.71 -22.99 6.91
N ILE A 35 2.93 -21.67 6.80
CA ILE A 35 2.97 -20.75 7.96
C ILE A 35 1.56 -20.58 8.55
N ILE A 36 0.55 -20.41 7.69
CA ILE A 36 -0.85 -20.25 8.09
C ILE A 36 -1.34 -21.53 8.79
N ASP A 37 -1.07 -22.71 8.24
CA ASP A 37 -1.45 -24.01 8.79
C ASP A 37 -0.78 -24.33 10.13
N ALA A 38 0.44 -23.82 10.36
CA ALA A 38 1.16 -24.05 11.59
C ALA A 38 0.53 -23.33 12.80
N ASP A 39 -0.11 -22.17 12.56
CA ASP A 39 -0.80 -21.35 13.57
C ASP A 39 -0.02 -21.18 14.89
N ASP A 40 1.26 -20.85 14.79
CA ASP A 40 2.20 -20.81 15.92
C ASP A 40 2.22 -19.46 16.67
N GLY A 41 1.39 -18.51 16.25
CA GLY A 41 1.34 -17.15 16.79
C GLY A 41 2.49 -16.23 16.34
N ASN A 42 3.28 -16.63 15.34
CA ASN A 42 4.41 -15.87 14.79
C ASN A 42 4.31 -15.67 13.26
N MET A 43 3.11 -15.77 12.70
CA MET A 43 2.86 -15.79 11.26
C MET A 43 3.47 -14.59 10.51
N LEU A 44 3.29 -13.37 11.03
CA LEU A 44 3.78 -12.16 10.37
C LEU A 44 5.31 -12.11 10.28
N ASP A 45 5.99 -12.45 11.36
CA ASP A 45 7.45 -12.44 11.40
C ASP A 45 8.03 -13.58 10.55
N ALA A 46 7.40 -14.76 10.54
CA ALA A 46 7.79 -15.87 9.66
C ALA A 46 7.61 -15.52 8.17
N ALA A 47 6.51 -14.87 7.80
CA ALA A 47 6.27 -14.42 6.43
C ALA A 47 7.26 -13.32 6.01
N TYR A 48 7.58 -12.39 6.91
CA TYR A 48 8.61 -11.39 6.68
C TYR A 48 9.98 -12.05 6.45
N ASP A 49 10.32 -13.09 7.21
CA ASP A 49 11.57 -13.84 6.99
C ASP A 49 11.65 -14.51 5.63
N LEU A 50 10.55 -15.06 5.10
CA LEU A 50 10.50 -15.57 3.72
C LEU A 50 10.70 -14.44 2.71
N PHE A 51 10.02 -13.31 2.90
CA PHE A 51 10.17 -12.13 2.04
C PHE A 51 11.62 -11.61 2.02
N ARG A 52 12.27 -11.51 3.17
CA ARG A 52 13.68 -11.07 3.25
C ARG A 52 14.60 -12.01 2.49
N GLN A 53 14.38 -13.32 2.61
CA GLN A 53 15.16 -14.33 1.88
C GLN A 53 14.94 -14.23 0.37
N GLU A 54 13.70 -14.06 -0.09
CA GLU A 54 13.37 -13.84 -1.50
C GLU A 54 14.08 -12.60 -2.05
N LEU A 55 14.00 -11.48 -1.33
CA LEU A 55 14.61 -10.22 -1.72
C LEU A 55 16.14 -10.30 -1.75
N ALA A 56 16.75 -10.98 -0.77
CA ALA A 56 18.19 -11.23 -0.74
C ALA A 56 18.67 -12.17 -1.86
N LEU A 57 17.86 -13.15 -2.25
CA LEU A 57 18.14 -14.01 -3.39
C LEU A 57 18.04 -13.23 -4.71
N ALA A 58 17.02 -12.39 -4.85
CA ALA A 58 16.77 -11.63 -6.07
C ALA A 58 17.81 -10.54 -6.31
N ASP A 59 18.23 -9.81 -5.26
CA ASP A 59 19.17 -8.71 -5.37
C ASP A 59 20.09 -8.63 -4.13
N PRO A 60 21.20 -9.40 -4.12
CA PRO A 60 22.13 -9.43 -3.00
C PRO A 60 22.80 -8.07 -2.73
N GLU A 61 23.03 -7.25 -3.76
CA GLU A 61 23.64 -5.93 -3.61
C GLU A 61 22.68 -4.97 -2.90
N TYR A 62 21.42 -4.93 -3.34
CA TYR A 62 20.39 -4.16 -2.65
C TYR A 62 20.21 -4.63 -1.21
N ALA A 63 20.08 -5.94 -0.98
CA ALA A 63 19.91 -6.52 0.35
C ALA A 63 21.06 -6.16 1.29
N ALA A 64 22.30 -6.20 0.82
CA ALA A 64 23.45 -5.74 1.58
C ALA A 64 23.40 -4.23 1.85
N SER A 65 23.03 -3.43 0.86
CA SER A 65 22.94 -1.96 0.99
C SER A 65 21.94 -1.54 2.07
N VAL A 66 20.83 -2.27 2.22
CA VAL A 66 19.80 -1.99 3.22
C VAL A 66 20.02 -2.68 4.56
N GLY A 67 21.01 -3.57 4.66
CA GLY A 67 21.27 -4.36 5.87
C GLY A 67 20.18 -5.40 6.14
N LEU A 68 19.59 -5.97 5.09
CA LEU A 68 18.37 -6.79 5.15
C LEU A 68 18.47 -8.01 6.08
N GLU A 69 19.66 -8.58 6.24
CA GLU A 69 19.91 -9.78 7.06
C GLU A 69 19.45 -9.62 8.52
N THR A 70 19.57 -8.42 9.09
CA THR A 70 19.24 -8.13 10.50
C THR A 70 18.16 -7.07 10.66
N LEU A 71 17.58 -6.61 9.56
CA LEU A 71 16.58 -5.54 9.55
C LEU A 71 15.23 -6.06 10.03
N ALA A 72 14.76 -5.55 11.17
CA ALA A 72 13.46 -5.89 11.72
C ALA A 72 12.32 -5.37 10.83
N LEU A 73 11.16 -6.03 10.91
CA LEU A 73 9.95 -5.66 10.17
C LEU A 73 9.57 -4.20 10.42
N GLU A 74 9.59 -3.78 11.69
CA GLU A 74 9.23 -2.44 12.13
C GLU A 74 10.12 -1.33 11.55
N ASP A 75 11.36 -1.67 11.18
CA ASP A 75 12.34 -0.72 10.64
C ASP A 75 12.40 -0.77 9.10
N PHE A 76 11.84 -1.81 8.47
CA PHE A 76 11.99 -2.05 7.03
C PHE A 76 11.42 -0.91 6.18
N CYS A 77 10.19 -0.46 6.47
CA CYS A 77 9.58 0.65 5.74
C CYS A 77 10.43 1.92 5.81
N ASP A 78 10.90 2.30 7.00
CA ASP A 78 11.71 3.52 7.13
C ASP A 78 13.05 3.38 6.40
N ARG A 79 13.68 2.20 6.46
CA ARG A 79 14.90 1.92 5.71
C ARG A 79 14.68 1.97 4.20
N TYR A 80 13.58 1.42 3.70
CA TYR A 80 13.19 1.43 2.29
C TYR A 80 13.06 2.87 1.75
N PHE A 81 12.40 3.76 2.50
CA PHE A 81 12.21 5.15 2.10
C PHE A 81 13.41 6.08 2.37
N ALA A 82 14.41 5.64 3.14
CA ALA A 82 15.45 6.51 3.70
C ALA A 82 16.19 7.35 2.63
N GLU A 83 16.59 6.73 1.52
CA GLU A 83 17.36 7.42 0.48
C GLU A 83 16.50 8.46 -0.28
N ARG A 84 15.24 8.10 -0.55
CA ARG A 84 14.24 8.98 -1.17
C ARG A 84 13.95 10.19 -0.29
N MET A 85 13.78 9.98 1.01
CA MET A 85 13.52 11.05 1.97
C MET A 85 14.74 11.95 2.20
N ALA A 86 15.95 11.44 1.99
CA ALA A 86 17.20 12.23 2.10
C ALA A 86 17.51 13.08 0.85
N SER A 87 16.69 12.96 -0.20
CA SER A 87 16.88 13.65 -1.49
C SER A 87 15.81 14.73 -1.70
N ASP A 88 16.13 15.76 -2.50
CA ASP A 88 15.09 16.63 -3.03
C ASP A 88 14.14 15.80 -3.92
N PRO A 89 12.81 15.89 -3.72
CA PRO A 89 11.86 15.01 -4.39
C PRO A 89 11.83 15.19 -5.91
N PHE A 90 12.08 16.40 -6.43
CA PHE A 90 12.11 16.65 -7.86
C PHE A 90 13.45 16.20 -8.47
N ILE A 91 14.57 16.35 -7.76
CA ILE A 91 15.85 15.77 -8.17
C ILE A 91 15.77 14.23 -8.20
N TRP A 92 15.13 13.61 -7.20
CA TRP A 92 14.89 12.17 -7.20
C TRP A 92 14.05 11.75 -8.41
N ALA A 93 12.92 12.42 -8.63
CA ALA A 93 12.02 12.12 -9.74
C ALA A 93 12.71 12.24 -11.11
N GLU A 94 13.60 13.22 -11.31
CA GLU A 94 14.40 13.33 -12.54
C GLU A 94 15.34 12.13 -12.74
N ARG A 95 16.04 11.71 -11.69
CA ARG A 95 16.97 10.57 -11.73
C ARG A 95 16.22 9.26 -11.97
N ASN A 96 15.16 9.03 -11.19
CA ASN A 96 14.32 7.85 -11.28
C ASN A 96 13.66 7.73 -12.67
N LEU A 97 13.11 8.82 -13.21
CA LEU A 97 12.57 8.81 -14.58
C LEU A 97 13.64 8.46 -15.62
N ALA A 98 14.82 9.06 -15.52
CA ALA A 98 15.90 8.79 -16.46
C ALA A 98 16.39 7.33 -16.38
N GLU A 99 16.44 6.75 -15.18
CA GLU A 99 16.73 5.33 -14.99
C GLU A 99 15.63 4.45 -15.60
N ALA A 100 14.37 4.70 -15.26
CA ALA A 100 13.23 3.94 -15.77
C ALA A 100 13.19 3.94 -17.30
N GLN A 101 13.40 5.09 -17.94
CA GLN A 101 13.46 5.18 -19.41
C GLN A 101 14.59 4.33 -20.01
N ARG A 102 15.81 4.42 -19.45
CA ARG A 102 16.93 3.58 -19.90
C ARG A 102 16.64 2.10 -19.71
N ASN A 103 16.01 1.73 -18.59
CA ASN A 103 15.66 0.35 -18.29
C ASN A 103 14.60 -0.19 -19.26
N TYR A 104 13.60 0.62 -19.63
CA TYR A 104 12.62 0.26 -20.67
C TYR A 104 13.28 0.06 -22.04
N GLU A 105 14.19 0.95 -22.44
CA GLU A 105 14.93 0.82 -23.69
C GLU A 105 15.82 -0.43 -23.72
N ALA A 106 16.44 -0.76 -22.59
CA ALA A 106 17.31 -1.91 -22.43
C ALA A 106 16.58 -3.21 -22.08
N GLN A 107 15.26 -3.16 -21.84
CA GLN A 107 14.47 -4.26 -21.29
C GLN A 107 15.08 -4.83 -19.99
N TYR A 108 15.64 -3.94 -19.16
CA TYR A 108 16.31 -4.28 -17.91
C TYR A 108 15.34 -4.23 -16.73
N THR A 109 15.23 -5.33 -15.99
CA THR A 109 14.39 -5.42 -14.80
C THR A 109 15.21 -5.11 -13.55
N VAL A 110 14.72 -4.20 -12.71
CA VAL A 110 15.32 -3.91 -11.40
C VAL A 110 14.92 -5.02 -10.42
N ALA A 111 15.86 -5.89 -10.08
CA ALA A 111 15.57 -7.17 -9.42
C ALA A 111 14.88 -7.03 -8.06
N TRP A 112 15.34 -6.10 -7.20
CA TRP A 112 14.72 -5.89 -5.89
C TRP A 112 13.28 -5.36 -5.98
N ARG A 113 13.01 -4.40 -6.89
CA ARG A 113 11.64 -3.89 -7.13
C ARG A 113 10.75 -5.00 -7.62
N TYR A 114 11.25 -5.75 -8.61
CA TYR A 114 10.49 -6.86 -9.15
C TYR A 114 10.19 -7.89 -8.08
N ALA A 115 11.13 -8.26 -7.20
CA ALA A 115 10.85 -9.16 -6.08
C ALA A 115 9.73 -8.65 -5.15
N ILE A 116 9.73 -7.36 -4.79
CA ILE A 116 8.64 -6.76 -4.01
C ILE A 116 7.31 -6.85 -4.78
N LEU A 117 7.32 -6.49 -6.07
CA LEU A 117 6.15 -6.54 -6.94
C LEU A 117 5.55 -7.95 -7.07
N ARG A 118 6.31 -9.04 -7.14
CA ARG A 118 5.71 -10.39 -7.27
C ARG A 118 5.41 -11.06 -5.93
N THR A 119 5.93 -10.54 -4.82
CA THR A 119 5.66 -11.10 -3.49
C THR A 119 4.42 -10.51 -2.83
N HIS A 120 3.90 -9.36 -3.28
CA HIS A 120 2.71 -8.76 -2.65
C HIS A 120 1.48 -9.67 -2.69
N GLU A 121 1.22 -10.35 -3.81
CA GLU A 121 0.10 -11.29 -3.96
C GLU A 121 0.25 -12.51 -3.05
N VAL A 122 1.48 -12.98 -2.84
CA VAL A 122 1.74 -14.08 -1.89
C VAL A 122 1.46 -13.57 -0.48
N ILE A 123 2.10 -12.48 -0.04
CA ILE A 123 1.94 -11.92 1.30
C ILE A 123 0.48 -11.56 1.62
N GLU A 124 -0.33 -11.21 0.62
CA GLU A 124 -1.76 -10.98 0.79
C GLU A 124 -2.51 -12.17 1.39
N LEU A 125 -2.14 -13.41 1.05
CA LEU A 125 -2.78 -14.63 1.57
C LEU A 125 -2.73 -14.71 3.10
N LEU A 126 -1.73 -14.07 3.72
CA LEU A 126 -1.56 -14.03 5.17
C LEU A 126 -2.62 -13.14 5.85
N VAL A 127 -3.06 -12.08 5.17
CA VAL A 127 -3.79 -10.97 5.76
C VAL A 127 -5.07 -11.42 6.45
N PRO A 128 -5.92 -12.31 5.90
CA PRO A 128 -7.14 -12.77 6.56
C PRO A 128 -6.89 -13.52 7.88
N HIS A 129 -5.69 -14.07 8.08
CA HIS A 129 -5.33 -14.91 9.23
C HIS A 129 -4.64 -14.13 10.36
N LEU A 130 -4.20 -12.90 10.09
CA LEU A 130 -3.56 -12.07 11.11
C LEU A 130 -4.55 -11.67 12.21
N ASP A 131 -4.10 -11.75 13.46
CA ASP A 131 -4.80 -11.12 14.59
C ASP A 131 -4.73 -9.58 14.49
N ASP A 132 -5.44 -8.88 15.37
CA ASP A 132 -5.49 -7.41 15.33
C ASP A 132 -4.13 -6.74 15.59
N ARG A 133 -3.26 -7.39 16.37
CA ARG A 133 -1.92 -6.87 16.68
C ARG A 133 -1.05 -6.93 15.44
N ASP A 134 -0.97 -8.09 14.81
CA ASP A 134 -0.13 -8.31 13.63
C ASP A 134 -0.72 -7.62 12.40
N PHE A 135 -2.05 -7.57 12.24
CA PHE A 135 -2.66 -6.77 11.17
C PHE A 135 -2.28 -5.29 11.28
N LYS A 136 -2.21 -4.75 12.50
CA LYS A 136 -1.75 -3.38 12.74
C LYS A 136 -0.26 -3.20 12.43
N ARG A 137 0.59 -4.17 12.79
CA ARG A 137 2.03 -4.17 12.44
C ARG A 137 2.21 -4.21 10.92
N PHE A 138 1.57 -5.17 10.25
CA PHE A 138 1.54 -5.30 8.80
C PHE A 138 1.13 -3.99 8.12
N SER A 139 -0.02 -3.44 8.51
CA SER A 139 -0.57 -2.22 7.92
C SER A 139 0.34 -1.00 8.08
N ARG A 140 1.11 -0.95 9.17
CA ARG A 140 1.99 0.19 9.48
C ARG A 140 3.37 0.06 8.85
N TYR A 141 3.97 -1.12 8.89
CA TYR A 141 5.39 -1.31 8.63
C TYR A 141 5.69 -2.09 7.36
N PHE A 142 4.75 -2.91 6.87
CA PHE A 142 5.00 -3.78 5.72
C PHE A 142 4.20 -3.36 4.48
N LYS A 143 2.88 -3.23 4.64
CA LYS A 143 1.96 -2.80 3.58
C LYS A 143 2.43 -1.56 2.80
N PRO A 144 2.97 -0.49 3.43
CA PRO A 144 3.36 0.71 2.71
C PRO A 144 4.48 0.51 1.67
N VAL A 145 5.33 -0.51 1.85
CA VAL A 145 6.41 -0.81 0.89
C VAL A 145 5.82 -1.35 -0.42
N PHE A 146 4.92 -2.32 -0.32
CA PHE A 146 4.20 -2.85 -1.49
C PHE A 146 3.39 -1.76 -2.18
N VAL A 147 2.61 -0.99 -1.40
CA VAL A 147 1.79 0.11 -1.95
C VAL A 147 2.63 1.11 -2.72
N ASP A 148 3.81 1.48 -2.24
CA ASP A 148 4.68 2.40 -2.98
C ASP A 148 5.32 1.77 -4.22
N ASP A 149 5.72 0.50 -4.16
CA ASP A 149 6.38 -0.18 -5.28
C ASP A 149 5.44 -0.43 -6.47
N TYR A 150 4.18 -0.83 -6.24
CA TYR A 150 3.21 -1.01 -7.32
C TYR A 150 2.45 0.28 -7.71
N ALA A 151 2.38 1.31 -6.84
CA ALA A 151 1.77 2.60 -7.16
C ALA A 151 2.73 3.52 -7.95
N THR A 152 3.48 2.93 -8.88
CA THR A 152 4.24 3.67 -9.87
C THR A 152 3.29 4.35 -10.86
N VAL A 153 3.77 5.40 -11.52
CA VAL A 153 2.95 6.16 -12.48
C VAL A 153 3.63 6.26 -13.85
N PRO A 154 2.85 6.43 -14.93
CA PRO A 154 3.39 6.55 -16.27
C PRO A 154 4.47 7.62 -16.39
N HIS A 155 5.49 7.37 -17.23
CA HIS A 155 6.60 8.29 -17.45
C HIS A 155 6.13 9.70 -17.84
N GLU A 156 5.06 9.79 -18.65
CA GLU A 156 4.48 11.06 -19.06
C GLU A 156 3.92 11.87 -17.87
N SER A 157 3.36 11.20 -16.86
CA SER A 157 2.88 11.84 -15.63
C SER A 157 4.04 12.47 -14.85
N ILE A 158 5.16 11.76 -14.71
CA ILE A 158 6.37 12.31 -14.08
C ILE A 158 6.92 13.50 -14.88
N GLN A 159 7.02 13.39 -16.21
CA GLN A 159 7.48 14.48 -17.08
C GLN A 159 6.63 15.76 -16.91
N ARG A 160 5.30 15.62 -16.83
CA ARG A 160 4.38 16.74 -16.61
C ARG A 160 4.60 17.38 -15.23
N MET A 161 4.77 16.59 -14.18
CA MET A 161 5.07 17.10 -12.84
C MET A 161 6.39 17.88 -12.81
N LEU A 162 7.44 17.33 -13.42
CA LEU A 162 8.75 17.99 -13.53
C LEU A 162 8.65 19.30 -14.31
N ALA A 163 7.92 19.34 -15.43
CA ALA A 163 7.71 20.55 -16.22
C ALA A 163 6.97 21.63 -15.43
N LEU A 164 5.92 21.28 -14.68
CA LEU A 164 5.19 22.21 -13.82
C LEU A 164 6.06 22.76 -12.70
N HIS A 165 6.92 21.93 -12.12
CA HIS A 165 7.86 22.37 -11.09
C HIS A 165 8.89 23.37 -11.64
N ARG A 166 9.53 23.06 -12.78
CA ARG A 166 10.47 23.96 -13.46
C ARG A 166 9.83 25.29 -13.85
N ALA A 167 8.53 25.31 -14.15
CA ALA A 167 7.77 26.53 -14.42
C ALA A 167 7.32 27.29 -13.15
N GLY A 168 7.70 26.83 -11.95
CA GLY A 168 7.30 27.42 -10.67
C GLY A 168 5.81 27.25 -10.34
N LYS A 169 5.14 26.26 -10.94
CA LYS A 169 3.70 26.02 -10.77
C LYS A 169 3.37 24.87 -9.81
N LEU A 170 4.34 24.02 -9.49
CA LEU A 170 4.19 22.88 -8.61
C LEU A 170 5.27 22.88 -7.52
N SER A 171 4.82 22.72 -6.27
CA SER A 171 5.67 22.35 -5.13
C SER A 171 5.11 21.12 -4.44
N VAL A 172 5.95 20.43 -3.68
CA VAL A 172 5.54 19.36 -2.77
C VAL A 172 6.03 19.71 -1.37
N ILE A 173 5.22 19.41 -0.36
CA ILE A 173 5.59 19.60 1.05
C ILE A 173 5.38 18.30 1.82
N ALA A 174 6.33 18.02 2.72
CA ALA A 174 6.18 16.98 3.74
C ALA A 174 5.40 17.56 4.91
N ILE A 175 4.21 17.01 5.19
CA ILE A 175 3.34 17.48 6.29
C ILE A 175 3.52 16.67 7.58
N GLY A 176 4.34 15.60 7.55
CA GLY A 176 4.59 14.74 8.70
C GLY A 176 3.37 13.93 9.14
N GLU A 177 3.45 13.33 10.34
CA GLU A 177 2.36 12.55 10.92
C GLU A 177 1.36 13.39 11.74
N LYS A 178 1.79 14.56 12.21
CA LYS A 178 1.01 15.43 13.08
C LYS A 178 0.45 16.61 12.30
N TYR A 179 -0.65 16.36 11.60
CA TYR A 179 -1.36 17.40 10.88
C TYR A 179 -2.87 17.24 11.06
N ARG A 180 -3.60 18.34 10.81
CA ARG A 180 -5.06 18.33 10.71
C ARG A 180 -5.48 19.05 9.44
N ILE A 181 -6.44 18.46 8.73
CA ILE A 181 -7.11 19.09 7.59
C ILE A 181 -8.56 19.31 7.99
N ASP A 182 -9.01 20.55 7.92
CA ASP A 182 -10.41 20.91 8.09
C ASP A 182 -11.00 21.41 6.77
N SER A 183 -11.84 20.58 6.17
CA SER A 183 -12.60 20.87 4.94
C SER A 183 -14.09 21.12 5.21
N HIS A 184 -14.53 21.18 6.47
CA HIS A 184 -15.95 21.29 6.86
C HIS A 184 -16.32 22.71 7.35
N GLY A 185 -15.46 23.69 7.06
CA GLY A 185 -15.70 25.09 7.40
C GLY A 185 -16.83 25.73 6.56
N PRO A 186 -17.30 26.92 6.97
CA PRO A 186 -18.33 27.66 6.22
C PRO A 186 -17.85 28.17 4.86
N GLU A 187 -16.54 28.23 4.63
CA GLU A 187 -15.93 28.67 3.38
C GLU A 187 -15.42 27.49 2.55
N SER A 188 -15.39 27.64 1.23
CA SER A 188 -14.84 26.63 0.33
C SER A 188 -13.34 26.41 0.54
N GLY A 189 -12.89 25.17 0.35
CA GLY A 189 -11.49 24.78 0.42
C GLY A 189 -11.17 23.98 1.69
N ALA A 190 -9.93 24.08 2.17
CA ALA A 190 -9.52 23.44 3.42
C ALA A 190 -8.48 24.27 4.17
N ILE A 191 -8.44 24.09 5.49
CA ILE A 191 -7.40 24.62 6.37
C ILE A 191 -6.49 23.47 6.75
N LEU A 192 -5.22 23.57 6.37
CA LEU A 192 -4.16 22.68 6.84
C LEU A 192 -3.54 23.27 8.10
N GLN A 193 -3.48 22.48 9.15
CA GLN A 193 -2.76 22.77 10.38
C GLN A 193 -1.58 21.80 10.51
N VAL A 194 -0.38 22.34 10.59
CA VAL A 194 0.85 21.59 10.88
C VAL A 194 1.55 22.34 11.99
N ASP A 195 1.81 21.65 13.10
CA ASP A 195 2.28 22.28 14.34
C ASP A 195 1.39 23.47 14.75
N ASP A 196 1.96 24.66 14.93
CA ASP A 196 1.23 25.90 15.27
C ASP A 196 0.84 26.74 14.04
N GLU A 197 1.17 26.28 12.83
CA GLU A 197 0.91 27.00 11.59
C GLU A 197 -0.41 26.55 10.94
N SER A 198 -1.22 27.53 10.54
CA SER A 198 -2.47 27.30 9.80
C SER A 198 -2.37 27.93 8.41
N THR A 199 -2.49 27.10 7.38
CA THR A 199 -2.49 27.53 5.97
C THR A 199 -3.82 27.22 5.32
N ARG A 200 -4.47 28.24 4.75
CA ARG A 200 -5.74 28.09 4.01
C ARG A 200 -5.48 27.83 2.52
N TYR A 201 -6.17 26.84 1.99
CA TYR A 201 -6.23 26.53 0.57
C TYR A 201 -7.66 26.72 0.07
N PRO A 202 -7.92 27.62 -0.91
CA PRO A 202 -9.27 27.88 -1.41
C PRO A 202 -9.86 26.71 -2.22
N VAL A 203 -8.99 25.84 -2.74
CA VAL A 203 -9.36 24.59 -3.43
C VAL A 203 -8.52 23.48 -2.81
N PHE A 204 -9.17 22.38 -2.43
CA PHE A 204 -8.53 21.21 -1.84
C PHE A 204 -9.02 19.95 -2.56
N ILE A 205 -8.08 19.07 -2.89
CA ILE A 205 -8.35 17.77 -3.52
C ILE A 205 -7.79 16.72 -2.58
N ASP A 206 -8.67 15.89 -2.02
CA ASP A 206 -8.24 14.72 -1.25
C ASP A 206 -7.90 13.58 -2.21
N ALA A 207 -6.61 13.24 -2.27
CA ALA A 207 -6.07 12.16 -3.08
C ALA A 207 -5.47 11.04 -2.22
N MET A 208 -5.97 10.83 -1.00
CA MET A 208 -5.48 9.78 -0.08
C MET A 208 -6.03 8.37 -0.37
N GLY A 209 -6.80 8.21 -1.45
CA GLY A 209 -7.45 6.95 -1.80
C GLY A 209 -8.69 6.64 -0.96
N GLN A 210 -9.19 5.41 -1.10
CA GLN A 210 -10.34 4.92 -0.35
C GLN A 210 -9.89 4.29 0.98
N ARG A 211 -10.79 4.29 1.97
CA ARG A 211 -10.56 3.62 3.27
C ARG A 211 -11.39 2.36 3.34
N ALA A 212 -10.95 1.40 4.15
CA ALA A 212 -11.78 0.26 4.49
C ALA A 212 -13.10 0.74 5.13
N LEU A 213 -14.22 0.21 4.65
CA LEU A 213 -15.57 0.48 5.13
C LEU A 213 -16.12 -0.74 5.86
N SER A 214 -17.07 -0.49 6.75
CA SER A 214 -17.76 -1.52 7.54
C SER A 214 -19.18 -1.77 7.03
N ALA A 215 -19.83 -2.83 7.50
CA ALA A 215 -21.18 -3.21 7.12
C ALA A 215 -22.21 -2.08 7.36
N LYS A 216 -21.98 -1.21 8.35
CA LYS A 216 -22.84 -0.02 8.58
C LYS A 216 -22.81 0.99 7.42
N ASP A 217 -21.72 1.02 6.66
CA ASP A 217 -21.51 1.92 5.52
C ASP A 217 -22.00 1.27 4.22
N PHE A 218 -22.51 0.03 4.29
CA PHE A 218 -22.99 -0.71 3.14
C PHE A 218 -24.32 -0.13 2.63
N PRO A 219 -24.50 0.05 1.31
CA PRO A 219 -25.62 0.81 0.76
C PRO A 219 -26.98 0.08 0.81
N PHE A 220 -27.02 -1.18 1.26
CA PHE A 220 -28.22 -2.03 1.30
C PHE A 220 -28.52 -2.49 2.74
N PRO A 221 -29.20 -1.66 3.56
CA PRO A 221 -29.45 -1.98 4.97
C PRO A 221 -30.17 -3.32 5.19
N SER A 222 -31.08 -3.70 4.29
CA SER A 222 -31.80 -4.96 4.39
C SER A 222 -30.89 -6.19 4.33
N LEU A 223 -29.74 -6.12 3.65
CA LEU A 223 -28.76 -7.21 3.62
C LEU A 223 -27.99 -7.29 4.95
N CYS A 224 -27.69 -6.15 5.56
CA CYS A 224 -27.10 -6.12 6.90
C CYS A 224 -28.09 -6.66 7.96
N ASP A 225 -29.35 -6.23 7.89
CA ASP A 225 -30.42 -6.67 8.81
C ASP A 225 -30.68 -8.19 8.74
N GLN A 226 -30.51 -8.78 7.55
CA GLN A 226 -30.64 -10.23 7.33
C GLN A 226 -29.40 -11.02 7.75
N GLY A 227 -28.33 -10.35 8.20
CA GLY A 227 -27.05 -10.99 8.50
C GLY A 227 -26.32 -11.51 7.25
N ILE A 228 -26.65 -10.99 6.07
CA ILE A 228 -25.97 -11.35 4.81
C ILE A 228 -24.63 -10.63 4.73
N VAL A 229 -24.63 -9.34 5.01
CA VAL A 229 -23.43 -8.51 5.07
C VAL A 229 -23.09 -8.26 6.53
N GLN A 230 -21.91 -8.70 6.94
CA GLN A 230 -21.42 -8.56 8.30
C GLN A 230 -19.98 -8.10 8.28
N ASP A 231 -19.57 -7.37 9.32
CA ASP A 231 -18.17 -6.99 9.49
C ASP A 231 -17.30 -8.23 9.73
N MET A 232 -16.07 -8.19 9.23
CA MET A 232 -15.03 -9.09 9.69
C MET A 232 -14.85 -8.91 11.21
N ALA A 233 -14.81 -10.02 11.94
CA ALA A 233 -14.66 -9.97 13.39
C ALA A 233 -13.32 -9.33 13.78
N THR A 234 -13.38 -8.30 14.62
CA THR A 234 -12.21 -7.60 15.17
C THR A 234 -12.47 -7.30 16.65
N ALA A 235 -11.42 -7.17 17.47
CA ALA A 235 -11.56 -6.73 18.84
C ALA A 235 -12.17 -5.33 18.93
N GLU A 236 -12.78 -5.00 20.07
CA GLU A 236 -13.38 -3.69 20.30
C GLU A 236 -12.31 -2.58 20.18
N GLY A 237 -12.55 -1.61 19.28
CA GLY A 237 -11.61 -0.51 19.01
C GLY A 237 -10.50 -0.82 18.00
N ALA A 238 -10.47 -2.03 17.43
CA ALA A 238 -9.61 -2.36 16.29
C ALA A 238 -10.09 -1.67 14.99
N PRO A 239 -9.20 -1.46 14.01
CA PRO A 239 -9.59 -0.86 12.73
C PRO A 239 -10.56 -1.76 11.97
N ALA A 240 -11.49 -1.17 11.22
CA ALA A 240 -12.39 -1.92 10.35
C ALA A 240 -11.61 -2.71 9.29
N ARG A 241 -11.96 -3.98 9.10
CA ARG A 241 -11.32 -4.90 8.16
C ARG A 241 -12.21 -5.29 6.98
N GLY A 242 -13.21 -4.48 6.67
CA GLY A 242 -14.18 -4.81 5.62
C GLY A 242 -15.26 -5.77 6.11
N ILE A 243 -15.91 -6.42 5.15
CA ILE A 243 -17.01 -7.36 5.39
C ILE A 243 -16.55 -8.81 5.17
N VAL A 244 -17.28 -9.76 5.74
CA VAL A 244 -16.99 -11.20 5.57
C VAL A 244 -17.36 -11.66 4.16
N ILE A 245 -16.36 -12.11 3.41
CA ILE A 245 -16.49 -12.67 2.05
C ILE A 245 -15.63 -13.91 1.86
N ASP A 246 -15.99 -14.74 0.89
CA ASP A 246 -15.15 -15.83 0.39
C ASP A 246 -14.18 -15.37 -0.72
N ASP A 247 -13.34 -16.28 -1.21
CA ASP A 247 -12.35 -16.01 -2.25
C ASP A 247 -12.96 -15.79 -3.65
N GLN A 248 -14.27 -15.98 -3.79
CA GLN A 248 -15.04 -15.68 -4.99
C GLN A 248 -15.83 -14.36 -4.85
N TYR A 249 -15.57 -13.61 -3.78
CA TYR A 249 -16.17 -12.33 -3.45
C TYR A 249 -17.66 -12.40 -3.10
N HIS A 250 -18.16 -13.55 -2.63
CA HIS A 250 -19.51 -13.69 -2.11
C HIS A 250 -19.55 -13.36 -0.61
N PRO A 251 -20.61 -12.69 -0.11
CA PRO A 251 -20.84 -12.61 1.32
C PRO A 251 -21.02 -14.00 1.94
N VAL A 252 -20.31 -14.30 3.04
CA VAL A 252 -20.40 -15.60 3.71
C VAL A 252 -21.66 -15.64 4.57
N ALA A 253 -22.79 -16.01 3.96
CA ALA A 253 -24.08 -16.11 4.62
C ALA A 253 -24.91 -17.28 4.09
N SER A 254 -25.72 -17.89 4.96
CA SER A 254 -26.65 -18.94 4.55
C SER A 254 -27.83 -18.38 3.77
N GLY A 255 -28.29 -19.09 2.74
CA GLY A 255 -29.57 -18.81 2.07
C GLY A 255 -29.48 -17.92 0.83
N ILE A 256 -28.27 -17.61 0.37
CA ILE A 256 -28.02 -16.99 -0.94
C ILE A 256 -27.37 -18.04 -1.84
N PRO A 257 -27.90 -18.29 -3.04
CA PRO A 257 -27.21 -19.10 -4.02
C PRO A 257 -25.89 -18.45 -4.46
N ASP A 258 -24.85 -19.27 -4.62
CA ASP A 258 -23.47 -18.84 -4.94
C ASP A 258 -23.35 -18.03 -6.24
N ASP A 259 -24.39 -17.94 -7.07
CA ASP A 259 -24.38 -17.20 -8.35
C ASP A 259 -25.15 -15.87 -8.32
N GLN A 260 -25.61 -15.40 -7.15
CA GLN A 260 -26.55 -14.27 -7.07
C GLN A 260 -26.01 -12.97 -6.49
N LEU A 261 -25.00 -13.00 -5.62
CA LEU A 261 -24.51 -11.80 -4.94
C LEU A 261 -22.99 -11.80 -4.80
N PHE A 262 -22.36 -10.79 -5.39
CA PHE A 262 -20.93 -10.54 -5.35
C PHE A 262 -20.66 -9.14 -4.80
N CYS A 263 -19.66 -8.99 -3.94
CA CYS A 263 -19.15 -7.70 -3.50
C CYS A 263 -17.81 -7.42 -4.18
N LEU A 264 -17.81 -6.59 -5.22
CA LEU A 264 -16.59 -6.19 -5.94
C LEU A 264 -16.18 -4.74 -5.64
N SER A 265 -16.56 -4.24 -4.47
CA SER A 265 -16.34 -2.86 -4.06
C SER A 265 -15.13 -2.76 -3.14
N LEU A 266 -14.01 -2.24 -3.65
CA LEU A 266 -12.72 -2.14 -2.95
C LEU A 266 -12.81 -1.73 -1.47
N PRO A 267 -13.55 -0.68 -1.06
CA PRO A 267 -13.60 -0.28 0.34
C PRO A 267 -14.06 -1.40 1.29
N PHE A 268 -14.90 -2.33 0.84
CA PHE A 268 -15.36 -3.46 1.65
C PHE A 268 -14.43 -4.69 1.58
N LEU A 269 -13.50 -4.71 0.61
CA LEU A 269 -12.52 -5.79 0.39
C LEU A 269 -11.18 -5.51 1.05
N MET A 270 -10.80 -4.24 1.19
CA MET A 270 -9.45 -3.79 1.56
C MET A 270 -8.85 -4.35 2.86
N GLY A 271 -9.67 -4.86 3.79
CA GLY A 271 -9.16 -5.47 5.02
C GLY A 271 -8.87 -6.96 4.92
N ARG A 272 -9.43 -7.65 3.91
CA ARG A 272 -9.05 -9.01 3.50
C ARG A 272 -7.99 -8.97 2.40
N HIS A 273 -8.18 -8.04 1.45
CA HIS A 273 -7.42 -7.91 0.23
C HIS A 273 -6.80 -6.51 0.11
N PRO A 274 -5.62 -6.26 0.71
CA PRO A 274 -5.08 -4.92 0.85
C PRO A 274 -4.42 -4.35 -0.40
N PHE A 275 -4.27 -5.13 -1.48
CA PHE A 275 -3.55 -4.76 -2.70
C PHE A 275 -4.40 -4.78 -3.98
N ILE A 276 -5.71 -5.02 -3.90
CA ILE A 276 -6.66 -4.92 -5.03
C ILE A 276 -7.04 -3.45 -5.29
#